data_AF-A0A926HNK9-F1
#
_entry.id   AF-A0A926HNK9-F1
#
_cell.length_a   1.000
_cell.length_b   1.000
_cell.length_c   1.000
_cell.angle_alpha   90.00
_cell.angle_beta   90.00
_cell.angle_gamma   90.00
#
_symmetry.space_group_name_H-M   'P 1'
#
loop_
_entity.id
_entity.type
_entity.pdbx_description
1 polymer ?
#
loop_
_entity_poly.entity_id
_entity_poly.type
_entity_poly.pdbx_seq_one_letter_code
_entity_poly.pdbx_strand_id
1 'polypeptide(L)'
;MKKQRFAVLPILISAVLTLALAGCDTGGGKTTPSPSPSASPSAAATPVPTSEPVATPAPAATPEASLAAPTPSSVPEMTPFVSGEGSCGPESYTPGDNPIDDAFAKDFEAASATPELQLLAETYKNAWRAELTNVSRQIDGLFTYEDDRDVIEDYVDDVLDLAEEKAALEEIAYSDYTLSPRERASGRGTGAGYSADFARAYTYRGAVLDLAKTYGILTGERGGYTFVYQGTGAGIAK
;
A
#
# COMPACT_ATOMS: atom_id res chain seq x y z
N MET A 1 -24.72 -1.59 -22.69
CA MET A 1 -23.77 -2.27 -23.60
C MET A 1 -23.52 -3.66 -23.04
N LYS A 2 -23.82 -4.71 -23.81
CA LYS A 2 -23.83 -6.12 -23.39
C LYS A 2 -22.39 -6.66 -23.37
N LYS A 3 -21.88 -7.10 -22.22
CA LYS A 3 -20.63 -7.88 -22.15
C LYS A 3 -20.98 -9.36 -22.36
N GLN A 4 -20.52 -9.90 -23.50
CA GLN A 4 -20.59 -11.32 -23.86
C GLN A 4 -19.68 -12.11 -22.93
N ARG A 5 -20.22 -13.12 -22.25
CA ARG A 5 -19.45 -14.16 -21.55
C ARG A 5 -19.06 -15.21 -22.58
N PHE A 6 -17.76 -15.36 -22.85
CA PHE A 6 -17.24 -16.48 -23.64
C PHE A 6 -17.07 -17.67 -22.72
N ALA A 7 -17.90 -18.69 -22.93
CA ALA A 7 -17.68 -20.03 -22.44
C ALA A 7 -16.69 -20.74 -23.38
N VAL A 8 -15.57 -21.25 -22.85
CA VAL A 8 -14.73 -22.25 -23.53
C VAL A 8 -14.30 -23.32 -22.52
N LEU A 9 -15.10 -24.38 -22.52
CA LEU A 9 -14.82 -25.82 -22.42
C LEU A 9 -13.48 -26.31 -21.79
N PRO A 10 -13.53 -27.30 -20.87
CA PRO A 10 -12.35 -27.90 -20.24
C PRO A 10 -11.72 -29.00 -21.11
N ILE A 11 -10.39 -29.05 -21.16
CA ILE A 11 -9.64 -30.21 -21.69
C ILE A 11 -9.03 -30.97 -20.52
N LEU A 12 -9.63 -32.14 -20.28
CA LEU A 12 -9.08 -33.30 -19.58
C LEU A 12 -7.71 -33.70 -20.16
N ILE A 13 -6.64 -33.62 -19.37
CA ILE A 13 -5.46 -34.49 -19.55
C ILE A 13 -5.07 -35.07 -18.19
N SER A 14 -5.55 -36.29 -18.00
CA SER A 14 -5.09 -37.24 -17.01
C SER A 14 -3.74 -37.81 -17.47
N ALA A 15 -2.70 -37.64 -16.66
CA ALA A 15 -1.45 -38.40 -16.80
C ALA A 15 -0.89 -38.70 -15.41
N VAL A 16 -1.37 -39.82 -14.87
CA VAL A 16 -0.73 -40.58 -13.80
C VAL A 16 0.66 -41.02 -14.27
N LEU A 17 1.71 -40.65 -13.53
CA LEU A 17 2.93 -41.45 -13.50
C LEU A 17 3.64 -41.32 -12.15
N THR A 18 3.21 -42.14 -11.20
CA THR A 18 4.02 -42.60 -10.07
C THR A 18 5.07 -43.59 -10.57
N LEU A 19 6.35 -43.31 -10.37
CA LEU A 19 7.37 -44.35 -10.24
C LEU A 19 8.40 -43.95 -9.17
N ALA A 20 8.64 -44.89 -8.28
CA ALA A 20 9.40 -44.75 -7.07
C ALA A 20 10.81 -45.37 -7.21
N LEU A 21 11.70 -44.91 -6.32
CA LEU A 21 12.87 -45.58 -5.74
C LEU A 21 14.16 -45.87 -6.55
N ALA A 22 15.25 -45.44 -5.88
CA ALA A 22 16.51 -46.15 -5.61
C ALA A 22 17.77 -45.68 -6.35
N GLY A 23 18.82 -45.43 -5.56
CA GLY A 23 20.21 -45.46 -6.02
C GLY A 23 21.15 -44.52 -5.28
N CYS A 24 21.78 -45.00 -4.21
CA CYS A 24 23.04 -44.45 -3.70
C CYS A 24 24.10 -44.43 -4.82
N ASP A 25 24.91 -43.39 -4.90
CA ASP A 25 26.34 -43.60 -5.20
C ASP A 25 27.24 -42.53 -4.59
N THR A 26 28.39 -43.02 -4.15
CA THR A 26 29.46 -42.38 -3.40
C THR A 26 30.53 -41.93 -4.39
N GLY A 27 31.05 -40.71 -4.30
CA GLY A 27 32.14 -40.35 -5.23
C GLY A 27 32.81 -39.02 -4.94
N GLY A 28 33.86 -39.05 -4.12
CA GLY A 28 34.76 -37.92 -3.91
C GLY A 28 35.57 -37.58 -5.17
N GLY A 29 35.85 -36.29 -5.34
CA GLY A 29 36.71 -35.78 -6.41
C GLY A 29 37.15 -34.36 -6.13
N LYS A 30 38.14 -34.22 -5.23
CA LYS A 30 38.95 -33.00 -5.12
C LYS A 30 39.63 -32.76 -6.47
N THR A 31 39.25 -31.70 -7.17
CA THR A 31 40.10 -31.13 -8.22
C THR A 31 40.31 -29.65 -7.94
N THR A 32 41.58 -29.36 -7.70
CA THR A 32 42.19 -28.06 -7.47
C THR A 32 42.09 -27.22 -8.76
N PRO A 33 41.58 -25.97 -8.73
CA PRO A 33 41.72 -25.10 -9.88
C PRO A 33 43.16 -24.61 -10.01
N SER A 34 43.74 -24.87 -11.18
CA SER A 34 45.01 -24.35 -11.68
C SER A 34 44.90 -22.83 -11.90
N PRO A 35 45.88 -22.00 -11.46
CA PRO A 35 45.89 -20.59 -11.81
C PRO A 35 46.37 -20.39 -13.26
N SER A 36 45.51 -19.79 -14.09
CA SER A 36 45.86 -19.31 -15.43
C SER A 36 46.44 -17.88 -15.34
N PRO A 37 47.47 -17.52 -16.14
CA PRO A 37 48.34 -16.38 -15.85
C PRO A 37 47.89 -15.04 -16.46
N SER A 38 48.35 -13.99 -15.77
CA SER A 38 48.92 -12.74 -16.29
C SER A 38 48.06 -11.86 -17.20
N ALA A 39 47.37 -10.88 -16.59
CA ALA A 39 46.96 -9.67 -17.28
C ALA A 39 48.13 -8.66 -17.30
N SER A 40 48.52 -8.27 -18.51
CA SER A 40 49.52 -7.26 -18.83
C SER A 40 49.13 -5.88 -18.28
N PRO A 41 50.07 -5.06 -17.76
CA PRO A 41 49.77 -3.70 -17.34
C PRO A 41 49.48 -2.81 -18.55
N SER A 42 48.23 -2.34 -18.66
CA SER A 42 47.82 -1.31 -19.60
C SER A 42 48.31 0.06 -19.12
N ALA A 43 48.80 0.86 -20.07
CA ALA A 43 49.53 2.10 -19.89
C ALA A 43 48.85 3.13 -18.98
N ALA A 44 49.69 3.83 -18.21
CA ALA A 44 49.33 4.99 -17.40
C ALA A 44 48.70 6.09 -18.26
N ALA A 45 47.55 6.59 -17.83
CA ALA A 45 46.91 7.75 -18.43
C ALA A 45 47.77 9.01 -18.20
N THR A 46 48.06 9.71 -19.28
CA THR A 46 48.68 11.04 -19.30
C THR A 46 47.80 12.03 -18.52
N PRO A 47 48.36 12.85 -17.61
CA PRO A 47 47.58 13.90 -16.94
C PRO A 47 47.16 14.96 -17.97
N VAL A 48 45.85 15.20 -18.03
CA VAL A 48 45.26 16.33 -18.76
C VAL A 48 45.59 17.62 -18.00
N PRO A 49 45.99 18.71 -18.67
CA PRO A 49 46.31 19.98 -18.00
C PRO A 49 45.09 20.52 -17.26
N THR A 50 45.28 20.78 -15.96
CA THR A 50 44.40 21.59 -15.12
C THR A 50 44.31 23.00 -15.72
N SER A 51 43.17 23.33 -16.31
CA SER A 51 42.82 24.70 -16.67
C SER A 51 42.67 25.54 -15.40
N GLU A 52 43.33 26.70 -15.39
CA GLU A 52 43.15 27.73 -14.37
C GLU A 52 41.68 28.16 -14.28
N PRO A 53 41.18 28.50 -13.07
CA PRO A 53 39.83 29.01 -12.92
C PRO A 53 39.72 30.39 -13.59
N VAL A 54 38.98 30.44 -14.69
CA VAL A 54 38.51 31.70 -15.27
C VAL A 54 37.58 32.35 -14.25
N ALA A 55 37.91 33.59 -13.87
CA ALA A 55 37.13 34.37 -12.94
C ALA A 55 35.66 34.44 -13.39
N THR A 56 34.76 33.97 -12.53
CA THR A 56 33.32 34.13 -12.68
C THR A 56 32.99 35.62 -12.81
N PRO A 57 32.34 36.06 -13.90
CA PRO A 57 31.88 37.44 -13.99
C PRO A 57 30.87 37.73 -12.89
N ALA A 58 31.05 38.89 -12.24
CA ALA A 58 30.14 39.39 -11.22
C ALA A 58 28.70 39.43 -11.76
N PRO A 59 27.70 38.95 -11.01
CA PRO A 59 26.31 39.01 -11.45
C PRO A 59 25.89 40.47 -11.62
N ALA A 60 25.40 40.78 -12.82
CA ALA A 60 24.72 42.04 -13.10
C ALA A 60 23.50 42.16 -12.18
N ALA A 61 23.33 43.35 -11.59
CA ALA A 61 22.21 43.65 -10.71
C ALA A 61 20.87 43.35 -11.41
N THR A 62 20.16 42.35 -10.90
CA THR A 62 18.78 42.06 -11.28
C THR A 62 17.90 43.21 -10.79
N PRO A 63 17.03 43.78 -11.66
CA PRO A 63 16.11 44.83 -11.24
C PRO A 63 15.16 44.30 -10.17
N GLU A 64 15.02 45.11 -9.12
CA GLU A 64 14.18 44.91 -7.95
C GLU A 64 12.70 44.94 -8.38
N ALA A 65 12.19 43.78 -8.79
CA ALA A 65 10.76 43.56 -8.95
C ALA A 65 10.15 43.42 -7.55
N SER A 66 9.60 44.53 -7.06
CA SER A 66 8.65 44.55 -5.95
C SER A 66 7.46 43.66 -6.30
N LEU A 67 7.50 42.41 -5.84
CA LEU A 67 6.34 41.54 -5.75
C LEU A 67 6.10 41.33 -4.26
N ALA A 68 4.93 41.83 -3.83
CA ALA A 68 4.41 41.63 -2.50
C ALA A 68 4.59 40.17 -2.07
N ALA A 69 5.07 39.98 -0.84
CA ALA A 69 5.18 38.66 -0.23
C ALA A 69 3.86 37.90 -0.42
N PRO A 70 3.86 36.70 -1.04
CA PRO A 70 2.69 35.86 -0.97
C PRO A 70 2.45 35.57 0.51
N THR A 71 1.29 36.00 1.00
CA THR A 71 0.72 35.51 2.26
C THR A 71 0.91 34.01 2.33
N PRO A 72 1.33 33.44 3.47
CA PRO A 72 1.43 32.00 3.64
C PRO A 72 0.08 31.40 3.27
N SER A 73 0.07 30.68 2.14
CA SER A 73 -1.08 29.93 1.68
C SER A 73 -1.41 28.96 2.81
N SER A 74 -2.54 29.19 3.44
CA SER A 74 -3.15 28.30 4.43
C SER A 74 -2.98 26.87 3.94
N VAL A 75 -2.26 26.07 4.73
CA VAL A 75 -2.33 24.60 4.66
C VAL A 75 -3.82 24.27 4.54
N PRO A 76 -4.27 23.52 3.52
CA PRO A 76 -5.66 23.12 3.44
C PRO A 76 -5.96 22.41 4.75
N GLU A 77 -6.91 22.98 5.49
CA GLU A 77 -7.54 22.34 6.63
C GLU A 77 -7.93 20.94 6.14
N MET A 78 -7.29 19.90 6.68
CA MET A 78 -7.75 18.53 6.54
C MET A 78 -9.11 18.49 7.22
N THR A 79 -10.16 18.90 6.49
CA THR A 79 -11.49 18.45 6.81
C THR A 79 -11.40 16.93 6.76
N PRO A 80 -11.62 16.21 7.88
CA PRO A 80 -11.70 14.76 7.83
C PRO A 80 -12.69 14.45 6.73
N PHE A 81 -12.27 13.67 5.75
CA PHE A 81 -13.14 13.19 4.69
C PHE A 81 -14.37 12.61 5.38
N VAL A 82 -15.47 13.35 5.27
CA VAL A 82 -16.77 12.96 5.84
C VAL A 82 -17.03 11.57 5.32
N SER A 83 -17.21 10.63 6.25
CA SER A 83 -17.71 9.29 5.98
C SER A 83 -18.71 9.39 4.84
N GLY A 84 -18.41 8.74 3.72
CA GLY A 84 -19.37 8.58 2.65
C GLY A 84 -20.58 7.90 3.24
N GLU A 85 -21.60 8.69 3.58
CA GLU A 85 -22.96 8.25 3.84
C GLU A 85 -23.53 7.75 2.51
N GLY A 86 -23.06 6.58 2.08
CA GLY A 86 -23.79 5.70 1.16
C GLY A 86 -24.90 5.00 1.94
N SER A 87 -25.87 5.78 2.41
CA SER A 87 -27.03 5.28 3.14
C SER A 87 -27.89 4.39 2.24
N CYS A 88 -28.00 3.12 2.63
CA CYS A 88 -29.18 2.31 2.36
C CYS A 88 -29.41 1.30 3.52
N GLY A 89 -29.80 1.83 4.68
CA GLY A 89 -30.31 1.05 5.82
C GLY A 89 -30.16 1.76 7.17
N PRO A 90 -31.22 1.85 8.01
CA PRO A 90 -31.15 2.54 9.29
C PRO A 90 -30.85 1.54 10.42
N GLU A 91 -29.58 1.31 10.75
CA GLU A 91 -29.21 0.76 12.07
C GLU A 91 -27.90 1.40 12.55
N SER A 92 -27.95 1.94 13.76
CA SER A 92 -26.91 2.69 14.44
C SER A 92 -25.64 1.86 14.64
N TYR A 93 -24.59 2.17 13.89
CA TYR A 93 -23.23 1.84 14.28
C TYR A 93 -22.86 2.71 15.49
N THR A 94 -22.69 2.10 16.66
CA THR A 94 -22.17 2.77 17.85
C THR A 94 -20.64 2.81 17.78
N PRO A 95 -20.00 3.99 17.84
CA PRO A 95 -18.57 4.07 18.16
C PRO A 95 -18.32 3.30 19.48
N GLY A 96 -17.44 2.29 19.46
CA GLY A 96 -17.20 1.38 20.58
C GLY A 96 -17.31 -0.13 20.28
N ASP A 97 -17.82 -0.52 19.10
CA ASP A 97 -17.93 -1.93 18.69
C ASP A 97 -16.78 -2.40 17.77
N ASN A 98 -15.80 -1.52 17.52
CA ASN A 98 -14.69 -1.77 16.62
C ASN A 98 -13.35 -1.54 17.33
N PRO A 99 -12.66 -2.61 17.76
CA PRO A 99 -11.47 -2.49 18.60
C PRO A 99 -10.30 -1.80 17.90
N ILE A 100 -10.28 -1.77 16.56
CA ILE A 100 -9.26 -1.02 15.81
C ILE A 100 -9.54 0.47 15.94
N ASP A 101 -10.74 0.95 15.61
CA ASP A 101 -11.04 2.38 15.70
C ASP A 101 -10.87 2.91 17.12
N ASP A 102 -11.29 2.14 18.13
CA ASP A 102 -11.15 2.51 19.53
C ASP A 102 -9.69 2.61 19.97
N ALA A 103 -8.85 1.67 19.52
CA ALA A 103 -7.42 1.67 19.83
C ALA A 103 -6.68 2.87 19.23
N PHE A 104 -7.10 3.35 18.05
CA PHE A 104 -6.46 4.46 17.36
C PHE A 104 -7.09 5.83 17.64
N ALA A 105 -8.26 5.89 18.29
CA ALA A 105 -9.02 7.12 18.48
C ALA A 105 -8.17 8.27 19.06
N LYS A 106 -7.39 8.00 20.12
CA LYS A 106 -6.53 9.02 20.73
C LYS A 106 -5.33 9.39 19.87
N ASP A 107 -4.81 8.47 19.06
CA ASP A 107 -3.68 8.76 18.17
C ASP A 107 -4.12 9.71 17.04
N PHE A 108 -5.35 9.57 16.53
CA PHE A 108 -5.93 10.51 15.58
C PHE A 108 -6.09 11.92 16.16
N GLU A 109 -6.40 12.05 17.44
CA GLU A 109 -6.48 13.35 18.12
C GLU A 109 -5.09 13.95 18.42
N ALA A 110 -4.10 13.10 18.68
CA ALA A 110 -2.76 13.52 19.12
C ALA A 110 -1.79 13.81 17.96
N ALA A 111 -1.90 13.06 16.85
CA ALA A 111 -0.96 13.16 15.74
C ALA A 111 -1.05 14.52 15.06
N SER A 112 0.08 15.23 15.00
CA SER A 112 0.14 16.55 14.36
C SER A 112 1.42 16.76 13.55
N ALA A 113 2.50 16.09 13.93
CA ALA A 113 3.74 16.14 13.17
C ALA A 113 3.69 15.16 11.98
N THR A 114 4.30 15.55 10.86
CA THR A 114 4.39 14.72 9.66
C THR A 114 4.85 13.27 9.93
N PRO A 115 5.90 13.00 10.74
CA PRO A 115 6.31 11.63 11.03
C PRO A 115 5.28 10.85 11.86
N GLU A 116 4.53 11.54 12.73
CA GLU A 116 3.45 10.94 13.53
C GLU A 116 2.27 10.57 12.62
N LEU A 117 1.86 11.46 11.72
CA LEU A 117 0.80 11.19 10.74
C LEU A 117 1.18 10.02 9.80
N GLN A 118 2.44 9.95 9.38
CA GLN A 118 2.93 8.84 8.58
C GLN A 118 2.87 7.52 9.35
N LEU A 119 3.34 7.50 10.60
CA LEU A 119 3.28 6.32 11.46
C LEU A 119 1.85 5.88 11.73
N LEU A 120 0.97 6.84 12.03
CA LEU A 120 -0.46 6.61 12.25
C LEU A 120 -1.10 5.97 11.02
N ALA A 121 -0.95 6.58 9.85
CA ALA A 121 -1.53 6.11 8.60
C ALA A 121 -1.05 4.70 8.25
N GLU A 122 0.26 4.45 8.36
CA GLU A 122 0.83 3.14 8.05
C GLU A 122 0.33 2.06 9.01
N THR A 123 0.34 2.34 10.33
CA THR A 123 -0.06 1.37 11.34
C THR A 123 -1.56 1.07 11.24
N TYR A 124 -2.39 2.09 11.01
CA TYR A 124 -3.84 1.95 10.84
C TYR A 124 -4.19 1.18 9.55
N LYS A 125 -3.53 1.50 8.43
CA LYS A 125 -3.64 0.73 7.17
C LYS A 125 -3.30 -0.73 7.37
N ASN A 126 -2.21 -1.03 8.05
CA ASN A 126 -1.75 -2.40 8.25
C ASN A 126 -2.70 -3.20 9.17
N ALA A 127 -3.26 -2.56 10.20
CA ALA A 127 -4.29 -3.18 11.04
C ALA A 127 -5.52 -3.60 10.21
N TRP A 128 -6.05 -2.68 9.39
CA TRP A 128 -7.21 -2.98 8.55
C TRP A 128 -6.91 -3.96 7.42
N ARG A 129 -5.70 -3.94 6.86
CA ARG A 129 -5.30 -4.94 5.85
C ARG A 129 -5.26 -6.35 6.44
N ALA A 130 -4.73 -6.51 7.66
CA ALA A 130 -4.75 -7.78 8.36
C ALA A 130 -6.18 -8.25 8.64
N GLU A 131 -7.06 -7.30 8.99
CA GLU A 131 -8.47 -7.57 9.25
C GLU A 131 -9.24 -7.96 7.98
N LEU A 132 -8.87 -7.42 6.80
CA LEU A 132 -9.40 -7.83 5.49
C LEU A 132 -9.07 -9.30 5.18
N THR A 133 -7.84 -9.75 5.47
CA THR A 133 -7.50 -11.17 5.38
C THR A 133 -8.27 -12.01 6.40
N ASN A 134 -8.53 -11.47 7.59
CA ASN A 134 -9.25 -12.18 8.64
C ASN A 134 -10.74 -12.38 8.33
N VAL A 135 -11.42 -11.34 7.83
CA VAL A 135 -12.84 -11.44 7.49
C VAL A 135 -13.07 -12.44 6.36
N SER A 136 -12.20 -12.43 5.34
CA SER A 136 -12.24 -13.40 4.24
C SER A 136 -12.12 -14.83 4.77
N ARG A 137 -11.14 -15.12 5.64
CA ARG A 137 -10.97 -16.45 6.24
C ARG A 137 -12.16 -16.92 7.08
N GLN A 138 -12.78 -16.02 7.85
CA GLN A 138 -13.95 -16.39 8.66
C GLN A 138 -15.17 -16.68 7.77
N ILE A 139 -15.33 -15.94 6.68
CA ILE A 139 -16.42 -16.12 5.72
C ILE A 139 -16.19 -17.36 4.84
N ASP A 140 -14.95 -17.63 4.44
CA ASP A 140 -14.54 -18.85 3.74
C ASP A 140 -15.01 -20.11 4.48
N GLY A 141 -14.86 -20.13 5.81
CA GLY A 141 -15.33 -21.21 6.68
C GLY A 141 -16.86 -21.40 6.73
N LEU A 142 -17.66 -20.49 6.17
CA LEU A 142 -19.11 -20.61 6.05
C LEU A 142 -19.54 -21.35 4.78
N PHE A 143 -18.67 -21.43 3.77
CA PHE A 143 -19.02 -22.00 2.47
C PHE A 143 -18.76 -23.49 2.39
N THR A 144 -19.67 -24.19 1.73
CA THR A 144 -19.53 -25.63 1.44
C THR A 144 -18.80 -25.87 0.11
N TYR A 145 -19.05 -25.01 -0.88
CA TYR A 145 -18.52 -25.16 -2.24
C TYR A 145 -17.26 -24.31 -2.45
N GLU A 146 -16.38 -24.75 -3.33
CA GLU A 146 -15.14 -24.04 -3.68
C GLU A 146 -15.42 -22.79 -4.51
N ASP A 147 -16.30 -22.89 -5.50
CA ASP A 147 -16.72 -21.75 -6.34
C ASP A 147 -17.21 -20.52 -5.54
N ASP A 148 -17.88 -20.74 -4.40
CA ASP A 148 -18.34 -19.64 -3.55
C ASP A 148 -17.19 -18.96 -2.78
N ARG A 149 -16.13 -19.71 -2.49
CA ARG A 149 -14.92 -19.23 -1.82
C ARG A 149 -14.07 -18.40 -2.77
N ASP A 150 -13.93 -18.85 -4.01
CA ASP A 150 -13.26 -18.11 -5.08
C ASP A 150 -13.86 -16.71 -5.25
N VAL A 151 -15.18 -16.55 -5.13
CA VAL A 151 -15.85 -15.24 -5.21
C VAL A 151 -15.42 -14.29 -4.08
N ILE A 152 -15.12 -14.82 -2.89
CA ILE A 152 -14.63 -13.99 -1.77
C ILE A 152 -13.17 -13.63 -1.94
N GLU A 153 -12.35 -14.55 -2.47
CA GLU A 153 -10.97 -14.25 -2.82
C GLU A 153 -10.89 -13.16 -3.89
N ASP A 154 -11.67 -13.29 -4.97
CA ASP A 154 -11.82 -12.27 -6.01
C ASP A 154 -12.25 -10.91 -5.43
N TYR A 155 -13.22 -10.91 -4.49
CA TYR A 155 -13.65 -9.69 -3.81
C TYR A 155 -12.52 -9.02 -3.01
N VAL A 156 -11.67 -9.81 -2.33
CA VAL A 156 -10.53 -9.25 -1.58
C VAL A 156 -9.52 -8.62 -2.54
N ASP A 157 -9.23 -9.28 -3.66
CA ASP A 157 -8.32 -8.75 -4.69
C ASP A 157 -8.88 -7.45 -5.30
N ASP A 158 -10.17 -7.40 -5.64
CA ASP A 158 -10.85 -6.20 -6.12
C ASP A 158 -10.77 -5.04 -5.10
N VAL A 159 -10.86 -5.35 -3.79
CA VAL A 159 -10.71 -4.35 -2.72
C VAL A 159 -9.28 -3.83 -2.62
N LEU A 160 -8.28 -4.70 -2.79
CA LEU A 160 -6.87 -4.30 -2.81
C LEU A 160 -6.58 -3.38 -4.00
N ASP A 161 -7.08 -3.71 -5.19
CA ASP A 161 -6.95 -2.88 -6.38
C ASP A 161 -7.65 -1.52 -6.21
N LEU A 162 -8.89 -1.53 -5.69
CA LEU A 162 -9.63 -0.29 -5.40
C LEU A 162 -8.89 0.60 -4.38
N ALA A 163 -8.23 0.01 -3.38
CA ALA A 163 -7.45 0.75 -2.40
C ALA A 163 -6.25 1.46 -3.05
N GLU A 164 -5.58 0.81 -4.00
CA GLU A 164 -4.49 1.43 -4.78
C GLU A 164 -4.99 2.53 -5.72
N GLU A 165 -6.15 2.35 -6.36
CA GLU A 165 -6.77 3.40 -7.18
C GLU A 165 -7.12 4.64 -6.34
N LYS A 166 -7.71 4.45 -5.15
CA LYS A 166 -8.01 5.56 -4.24
C LYS A 166 -6.77 6.23 -3.69
N ALA A 167 -5.73 5.45 -3.36
CA ALA A 167 -4.44 5.99 -2.96
C ALA A 167 -3.82 6.85 -4.08
N ALA A 168 -3.90 6.40 -5.32
CA ALA A 168 -3.41 7.17 -6.46
C ALA A 168 -4.17 8.50 -6.66
N LEU A 169 -5.49 8.52 -6.38
CA LEU A 169 -6.29 9.76 -6.41
C LEU A 169 -5.81 10.76 -5.36
N GLU A 170 -5.54 10.31 -4.13
CA GLU A 170 -4.96 11.16 -3.09
C GLU A 170 -3.62 11.73 -3.55
N GLU A 171 -2.72 10.88 -4.06
CA GLU A 171 -1.41 11.34 -4.52
C GLU A 171 -1.49 12.35 -5.68
N ILE A 172 -2.46 12.21 -6.58
CA ILE A 172 -2.72 13.17 -7.66
C ILE A 172 -3.24 14.50 -7.11
N ALA A 173 -4.05 14.49 -6.04
CA ALA A 173 -4.56 15.71 -5.43
C ALA A 173 -3.44 16.61 -4.89
N TYR A 174 -2.30 16.01 -4.50
CA TYR A 174 -1.09 16.72 -4.08
C TYR A 174 -0.12 17.02 -5.23
N SER A 175 -0.47 16.68 -6.47
CA SER A 175 0.44 16.82 -7.61
C SER A 175 0.35 18.21 -8.25
N ASP A 176 1.51 18.83 -8.47
CA ASP A 176 1.60 20.08 -9.21
C ASP A 176 1.52 19.81 -10.72
N TYR A 177 0.37 20.10 -11.34
CA TYR A 177 0.12 19.87 -12.76
C TYR A 177 1.00 20.68 -13.71
N THR A 178 1.78 21.64 -13.20
CA THR A 178 2.75 22.40 -13.99
C THR A 178 4.09 21.65 -14.18
N LEU A 179 4.35 20.62 -13.38
CA LEU A 179 5.56 19.80 -13.44
C LEU A 179 5.37 18.57 -14.35
N SER A 180 6.47 18.08 -14.94
CA SER A 180 6.43 16.83 -15.72
C SER A 180 6.09 15.62 -14.83
N PRO A 181 5.56 14.51 -15.37
CA PRO A 181 5.27 13.31 -14.59
C PRO A 181 6.44 12.80 -13.75
N ARG A 182 7.67 12.88 -14.29
CA ARG A 182 8.89 12.48 -13.57
C ARG A 182 9.18 13.39 -12.38
N GLU A 183 9.05 14.70 -12.55
CA GLU A 183 9.29 15.68 -11.49
C GLU A 183 8.22 15.61 -10.40
N ARG A 184 6.95 15.42 -10.78
CA ARG A 184 5.84 15.16 -9.84
C ARG A 184 6.09 13.91 -9.02
N ALA A 185 6.58 12.84 -9.65
CA ALA A 185 6.89 11.59 -8.94
C ALA A 185 8.02 11.78 -7.91
N SER A 186 9.07 12.55 -8.24
CA SER A 186 10.17 12.83 -7.32
C SER A 186 9.87 13.88 -6.25
N GLY A 187 8.89 14.75 -6.47
CA GLY A 187 8.48 15.83 -5.56
C GLY A 187 7.30 15.47 -4.67
N ARG A 188 6.83 14.22 -4.67
CA ARG A 188 5.73 13.78 -3.80
C ARG A 188 6.14 13.97 -2.34
N GLY A 189 5.53 14.97 -1.71
CA GLY A 189 5.72 15.27 -0.29
C GLY A 189 5.12 14.18 0.58
N THR A 190 5.58 14.13 1.83
CA THR A 190 5.05 13.22 2.87
C THR A 190 3.55 13.36 3.09
N GLY A 191 2.97 14.55 2.80
CA GLY A 191 1.54 14.81 2.78
C GLY A 191 0.74 13.86 1.88
N ALA A 192 1.24 13.64 0.66
CA ALA A 192 0.65 12.70 -0.28
C ALA A 192 0.76 11.26 0.23
N GLY A 193 1.90 10.91 0.85
CA GLY A 193 2.18 9.56 1.35
C GLY A 193 1.22 9.11 2.46
N TYR A 194 1.08 9.88 3.54
CA TYR A 194 0.18 9.48 4.62
C TYR A 194 -1.30 9.57 4.22
N SER A 195 -1.68 10.50 3.33
CA SER A 195 -3.06 10.60 2.84
C SER A 195 -3.44 9.38 1.99
N ALA A 196 -2.54 8.94 1.12
CA ALA A 196 -2.69 7.71 0.35
C ALA A 196 -2.85 6.47 1.24
N ASP A 197 -2.07 6.39 2.33
CA ASP A 197 -2.19 5.30 3.29
C ASP A 197 -3.50 5.31 4.08
N PHE A 198 -4.02 6.48 4.44
CA PHE A 198 -5.36 6.59 5.00
C PHE A 198 -6.45 6.17 4.00
N ALA A 199 -6.34 6.54 2.73
CA ALA A 199 -7.29 6.11 1.71
C ALA A 199 -7.33 4.58 1.55
N ARG A 200 -6.17 3.91 1.62
CA ARG A 200 -6.10 2.44 1.69
C ARG A 200 -6.78 1.92 2.95
N ALA A 201 -6.43 2.47 4.12
CA ALA A 201 -6.98 2.04 5.40
C ALA A 201 -8.51 2.13 5.45
N TYR A 202 -9.09 3.25 5.02
CA TYR A 202 -10.54 3.44 5.00
C TYR A 202 -11.24 2.51 4.00
N THR A 203 -10.58 2.16 2.90
CA THR A 203 -11.12 1.21 1.92
C THR A 203 -11.16 -0.20 2.50
N TYR A 204 -10.07 -0.65 3.15
CA TYR A 204 -10.04 -1.93 3.85
C TYR A 204 -11.07 -1.98 4.98
N ARG A 205 -11.15 -0.93 5.79
CA ARG A 205 -12.13 -0.80 6.88
C ARG A 205 -13.57 -0.97 6.38
N GLY A 206 -13.95 -0.21 5.35
CA GLY A 206 -15.28 -0.30 4.76
C GLY A 206 -15.58 -1.72 4.28
N ALA A 207 -14.67 -2.30 3.50
CA ALA A 207 -14.83 -3.65 2.97
C ALA A 207 -14.98 -4.71 4.06
N VAL A 208 -14.20 -4.61 5.14
CA VAL A 208 -14.27 -5.54 6.28
C VAL A 208 -15.63 -5.47 6.95
N LEU A 209 -16.06 -4.28 7.34
CA LEU A 209 -17.29 -4.10 8.11
C LEU A 209 -18.51 -4.46 7.26
N ASP A 210 -18.53 -4.07 5.99
CA ASP A 210 -19.63 -4.38 5.07
C ASP A 210 -19.72 -5.88 4.78
N LEU A 211 -18.60 -6.55 4.56
CA LEU A 211 -18.58 -7.99 4.29
C LEU A 211 -18.99 -8.77 5.55
N ALA A 212 -18.44 -8.42 6.72
CA ALA A 212 -18.81 -9.05 7.99
C ALA A 212 -20.30 -8.87 8.33
N LYS A 213 -20.86 -7.69 8.05
CA LYS A 213 -22.30 -7.40 8.20
C LYS A 213 -23.14 -8.19 7.21
N THR A 214 -22.75 -8.21 5.92
CA THR A 214 -23.48 -8.91 4.85
C THR A 214 -23.62 -10.40 5.12
N TYR A 215 -22.59 -11.02 5.69
CA TYR A 215 -22.61 -12.43 6.06
C TYR A 215 -23.18 -12.70 7.46
N GLY A 216 -23.68 -11.68 8.16
CA GLY A 216 -24.30 -11.82 9.48
C GLY A 216 -23.33 -12.27 10.58
N ILE A 217 -22.02 -12.23 10.33
CA ILE A 217 -21.02 -12.58 11.35
C ILE A 217 -20.82 -11.42 12.31
N LEU A 218 -20.90 -10.17 11.83
CA LEU A 218 -20.78 -8.99 12.71
C LEU A 218 -21.96 -8.86 13.69
N THR A 219 -23.18 -9.25 13.27
CA THR A 219 -24.40 -9.19 14.11
C THR A 219 -24.57 -10.43 15.00
N GLY A 220 -23.68 -11.42 14.88
CA GLY A 220 -23.76 -12.68 15.64
C GLY A 220 -24.76 -13.71 15.09
N GLU A 221 -25.47 -13.41 14.00
CA GLU A 221 -26.41 -14.33 13.35
C GLU A 221 -25.72 -15.60 12.82
N ARG A 222 -24.45 -15.51 12.44
CA ARG A 222 -23.65 -16.62 11.91
C ARG A 222 -22.33 -16.83 12.63
N GLY A 223 -22.38 -16.95 13.96
CA GLY A 223 -21.22 -17.40 14.75
C GLY A 223 -20.33 -16.29 15.31
N GLY A 224 -20.69 -15.02 15.07
CA GLY A 224 -19.97 -13.86 15.59
C GLY A 224 -18.68 -13.58 14.84
N TYR A 225 -18.29 -12.31 14.78
CA TYR A 225 -17.06 -11.87 14.16
C TYR A 225 -16.02 -11.57 15.25
N THR A 226 -14.84 -12.17 15.12
CA THR A 226 -13.72 -11.87 16.02
C THR A 226 -12.64 -11.10 15.28
N PHE A 227 -12.36 -9.88 15.75
CA PHE A 227 -11.24 -9.07 15.26
C PHE A 227 -9.90 -9.72 15.63
N VAL A 228 -8.93 -9.69 14.73
CA VAL A 228 -7.56 -10.19 15.00
C VAL A 228 -6.66 -9.12 15.59
N TYR A 229 -7.04 -7.85 15.48
CA TYR A 229 -6.25 -6.77 16.06
C TYR A 229 -6.26 -6.83 17.59
N GLN A 230 -5.06 -6.75 18.18
CA GLN A 230 -4.82 -6.77 19.63
C GLN A 230 -3.90 -5.63 20.09
N GLY A 231 -3.68 -4.63 19.23
CA GLY A 231 -2.79 -3.50 19.52
C GLY A 231 -3.49 -2.37 20.29
N THR A 232 -2.73 -1.35 20.64
CA THR A 232 -3.20 -0.15 21.37
C THR A 232 -3.13 1.12 20.51
N GLY A 233 -3.19 0.97 19.18
CA GLY A 233 -2.99 2.06 18.23
C GLY A 233 -1.54 2.18 17.73
N ALA A 234 -1.18 3.37 17.28
CA ALA A 234 0.16 3.77 16.83
C ALA A 234 1.08 4.22 17.98
N GLY A 235 0.55 4.46 19.18
CA GLY A 235 1.35 4.83 20.36
C GLY A 235 1.85 6.28 20.32
N ILE A 236 1.08 7.17 19.70
CA ILE A 236 1.36 8.61 19.58
C ILE A 236 0.77 9.35 20.79
N ALA A 237 -0.44 8.99 21.18
CA ALA A 237 -1.08 9.49 22.39
C ALA A 237 -0.36 8.95 23.65
N LYS A 238 -0.08 9.86 24.60
CA LYS A 238 0.58 9.58 25.88
C LYS A 238 -0.42 9.40 27.01
#